data_AF-A0A8K0D5K7-F1
#
_entry.id   AF-A0A8K0D5K7-F1
#
_cell.length_a   1.000
_cell.length_b   1.000
_cell.length_c   1.000
_cell.angle_alpha   90.00
_cell.angle_beta   90.00
_cell.angle_gamma   90.00
#
_symmetry.space_group_name_H-M   'P 1'
#
loop_
_entity.id
_entity.type
_entity.pdbx_description
1 polymer ?
#
loop_
_entity_poly.entity_id
_entity_poly.type
_entity_poly.pdbx_seq_one_letter_code
_entity_poly.pdbx_strand_id
1 'polypeptide(L)'
;MSVAEFLKGLPSYNEDNFSKFHADSNSRTALKKPSVYIPTKDFPSEQVIVTEKTSILLRYLHQHWEKKGMQKKRDHSSVDTDELNQSRKRPRVDYSTIP
;
A
#
# COMPACT_ATOMS: atom_id res chain seq x y z
N MET A 1 20.79 6.05 42.25
CA MET A 1 19.41 6.33 41.78
C MET A 1 18.57 5.09 41.99
N SER A 2 17.36 5.22 42.54
CA SER A 2 16.45 4.09 42.72
C SER A 2 15.58 3.89 41.48
N VAL A 3 15.05 2.68 41.28
CA VAL A 3 14.09 2.39 40.19
C VAL A 3 12.84 3.28 40.31
N ALA A 4 12.39 3.56 41.53
CA ALA A 4 11.25 4.45 41.77
C ALA A 4 11.52 5.89 41.31
N GLU A 5 12.74 6.37 41.50
CA GLU A 5 13.17 7.70 41.04
C GLU A 5 13.26 7.79 39.52
N PHE A 6 13.69 6.71 38.87
CA PHE A 6 13.69 6.58 37.41
C PHE A 6 12.27 6.57 36.80
N LEU A 7 11.27 6.05 37.53
CA LEU A 7 9.87 5.95 37.09
C LEU A 7 9.02 7.18 37.48
N LYS A 8 9.61 8.23 38.06
CA LYS A 8 8.87 9.48 38.34
C LYS A 8 8.62 10.26 37.05
N GLY A 9 7.51 11.02 37.03
CA GLY A 9 7.22 11.97 35.94
C GLY A 9 6.74 11.31 34.64
N LEU A 10 6.16 10.10 34.72
CA LEU A 10 5.53 9.49 33.55
C LEU A 10 4.41 10.38 33.00
N PRO A 11 4.20 10.41 31.66
CA PRO A 11 3.15 11.23 31.07
C PRO A 11 1.76 10.90 31.61
N SER A 12 1.01 11.95 31.93
CA SER A 12 -0.41 11.85 32.26
C SER A 12 -1.19 12.74 31.32
N TYR A 13 -2.08 12.15 30.53
CA TYR A 13 -3.02 12.92 29.69
C TYR A 13 -4.13 13.56 30.54
N ASN A 14 -4.52 12.88 31.62
CA ASN A 14 -5.49 13.36 32.59
C ASN A 14 -5.26 12.62 33.93
N GLU A 15 -5.03 13.39 34.99
CA GLU A 15 -4.76 12.89 36.35
C GLU A 15 -5.94 12.11 36.94
N ASP A 16 -7.17 12.40 36.47
CA ASP A 16 -8.39 11.75 36.96
C ASP A 16 -8.63 10.35 36.38
N ASN A 17 -7.98 9.97 35.28
CA ASN A 17 -8.29 8.73 34.53
C ASN A 17 -8.20 7.46 35.39
N PHE A 18 -7.29 7.43 36.37
CA PHE A 18 -7.05 6.27 37.22
C PHE A 18 -7.14 6.58 38.73
N SER A 19 -7.46 7.82 39.11
CA SER A 19 -7.48 8.25 40.53
C SER A 19 -8.54 7.51 41.37
N LYS A 20 -9.61 7.02 40.73
CA LYS A 20 -10.74 6.30 41.36
C LYS A 20 -10.75 4.80 41.07
N PHE A 21 -9.72 4.28 40.40
CA PHE A 21 -9.66 2.87 40.05
C PHE A 21 -9.32 2.02 41.29
N HIS A 22 -10.19 1.07 41.64
CA HIS A 22 -10.00 0.14 42.76
C HIS A 22 -9.96 -1.30 42.23
N ALA A 23 -8.79 -1.94 42.30
CA ALA A 23 -8.59 -3.32 41.85
C ALA A 23 -9.31 -4.36 42.75
N ASP A 24 -9.45 -4.07 44.04
CA ASP A 24 -9.95 -5.02 45.05
C ASP A 24 -11.47 -4.99 45.24
N SER A 25 -12.19 -4.11 44.53
CA SER A 25 -13.65 -4.12 44.56
C SER A 25 -14.11 -5.36 43.80
N ASN A 26 -14.42 -6.45 44.53
CA ASN A 26 -14.97 -7.72 44.04
C ASN A 26 -15.75 -7.50 42.74
N SER A 27 -15.05 -7.77 41.64
CA SER A 27 -15.38 -7.25 40.31
C SER A 27 -16.63 -7.91 39.75
N ARG A 28 -17.80 -7.42 40.17
CA ARG A 28 -19.07 -7.66 39.48
C ARG A 28 -19.11 -6.94 38.11
N THR A 29 -18.11 -6.11 37.82
CA THR A 29 -17.96 -5.36 36.56
C THR A 29 -17.15 -6.11 35.50
N ALA A 30 -16.16 -6.93 35.87
CA ALA A 30 -15.37 -7.74 34.92
C ALA A 30 -16.17 -8.85 34.21
N LEU A 31 -17.35 -9.20 34.73
CA LEU A 31 -18.24 -10.20 34.16
C LEU A 31 -19.15 -9.65 33.06
N LYS A 32 -19.27 -8.32 32.92
CA LYS A 32 -20.12 -7.73 31.88
C LYS A 32 -19.30 -7.55 30.61
N LYS A 33 -19.41 -8.50 29.70
CA LYS A 33 -18.89 -8.38 28.34
C LYS A 33 -19.33 -7.02 27.77
N PRO A 34 -18.43 -6.21 27.17
CA PRO A 34 -18.83 -4.96 26.54
C PRO A 34 -20.00 -5.18 25.59
N SER A 35 -20.91 -4.21 25.54
CA SER A 35 -22.03 -4.28 24.60
C SER A 35 -21.50 -4.38 23.17
N VAL A 36 -22.08 -5.27 22.38
CA VAL A 36 -21.74 -5.41 20.96
C VAL A 36 -22.36 -4.23 20.21
N TYR A 37 -21.57 -3.58 19.35
CA TYR A 37 -22.09 -2.56 18.44
C TYR A 37 -22.85 -3.22 17.29
N ILE A 38 -24.13 -2.84 17.11
CA ILE A 38 -24.96 -3.27 15.99
C ILE A 38 -25.24 -2.03 15.11
N PRO A 39 -24.62 -1.93 13.93
CA PRO A 39 -24.89 -0.84 13.01
C PRO A 39 -26.35 -0.87 12.54
N THR A 40 -27.05 0.27 12.62
CA THR A 40 -28.45 0.43 12.15
C THR A 40 -28.59 1.37 10.97
N LYS A 41 -27.49 2.03 10.58
CA LYS A 41 -27.42 2.98 9.48
C LYS A 41 -26.19 2.66 8.65
N ASP A 42 -26.36 2.71 7.34
CA ASP A 42 -25.27 2.55 6.40
C ASP A 42 -24.64 3.91 6.10
N PHE A 43 -23.31 3.97 6.18
CA PHE A 43 -22.52 5.13 5.80
C PHE A 43 -21.53 4.72 4.70
N PRO A 44 -21.51 5.42 3.55
CA PRO A 44 -20.58 5.08 2.48
C PRO A 44 -19.14 5.36 2.89
N SER A 45 -18.21 4.52 2.44
CA SER A 45 -16.78 4.78 2.62
C SER A 45 -16.30 5.84 1.64
N GLU A 46 -15.50 6.81 2.11
CA GLU A 46 -14.95 7.86 1.25
C GLU A 46 -13.88 7.35 0.28
N GLN A 47 -13.11 6.32 0.70
CA GLN A 47 -12.04 5.73 -0.09
C GLN A 47 -12.10 4.21 -0.01
N VAL A 48 -11.66 3.55 -1.08
CA VAL A 48 -11.63 2.08 -1.18
C VAL A 48 -10.19 1.64 -1.39
N ILE A 49 -9.74 0.70 -0.56
CA ILE A 49 -8.42 0.07 -0.71
C ILE A 49 -8.48 -0.87 -1.91
N VAL A 50 -7.61 -0.62 -2.89
CA VAL A 50 -7.49 -1.43 -4.11
C VAL A 50 -6.10 -2.03 -4.23
N THR A 51 -6.03 -3.25 -4.76
CA THR A 51 -4.76 -3.90 -5.12
C THR A 51 -4.46 -3.70 -6.59
N GLU A 52 -3.19 -3.46 -6.92
CA GLU A 52 -2.75 -3.43 -8.32
C GLU A 52 -3.02 -4.77 -8.99
N LYS A 53 -3.63 -4.74 -10.18
CA LYS A 53 -3.94 -5.95 -10.96
C LYS A 53 -2.73 -6.48 -11.74
N THR A 54 -1.65 -5.72 -11.81
CA THR A 54 -0.49 -6.04 -12.62
C THR A 54 0.33 -7.14 -11.96
N SER A 55 0.75 -8.12 -12.77
CA SER A 55 1.70 -9.13 -12.30
C SER A 55 3.01 -8.44 -11.88
N ILE A 56 3.53 -8.82 -10.72
CA ILE A 56 4.77 -8.25 -10.17
C ILE A 56 5.95 -8.35 -11.13
N LEU A 57 6.02 -9.42 -11.93
CA LEU A 57 7.07 -9.62 -12.93
C LEU A 57 6.92 -8.63 -14.09
N LEU A 58 5.71 -8.44 -14.60
CA LEU A 58 5.44 -7.48 -15.68
C LEU A 58 5.72 -6.04 -15.23
N ARG A 59 5.29 -5.69 -14.01
CA ARG A 59 5.60 -4.39 -13.40
C ARG A 59 7.11 -4.17 -13.32
N TYR A 60 7.86 -5.17 -12.87
CA TYR A 60 9.32 -5.10 -12.78
C TYR A 60 9.99 -4.91 -14.15
N LEU A 61 9.59 -5.71 -15.15
CA LEU A 61 10.15 -5.62 -16.50
C LEU A 61 9.85 -4.27 -17.16
N HIS A 62 8.60 -3.79 -17.07
CA HIS A 62 8.21 -2.47 -17.58
C HIS A 62 9.01 -1.35 -16.91
N GLN A 63 9.12 -1.37 -15.58
CA GLN A 63 9.89 -0.36 -14.85
C GLN A 63 11.37 -0.35 -15.25
N HIS A 64 11.98 -1.52 -15.43
CA HIS A 64 13.37 -1.62 -15.90
C HIS A 64 13.54 -1.16 -17.34
N TRP A 65 12.58 -1.46 -18.21
CA TRP A 65 12.57 -1.00 -19.60
C TRP A 65 12.42 0.51 -19.70
N GLU A 66 11.44 1.09 -19.01
CA GLU A 66 11.19 2.54 -18.98
C GLU A 66 12.39 3.30 -18.42
N LYS A 67 13.00 2.80 -17.34
CA LYS A 67 14.23 3.38 -16.78
C LYS A 67 15.37 3.44 -17.79
N LYS A 68 15.55 2.39 -18.61
CA LYS A 68 16.54 2.36 -19.70
C LYS A 68 16.15 3.28 -20.86
N GLY A 69 14.87 3.36 -21.21
CA GLY A 69 14.37 4.27 -22.23
C GLY A 69 14.51 5.75 -21.84
N MET A 70 14.34 6.08 -20.56
CA MET A 70 14.50 7.45 -20.04
C MET A 70 15.96 7.93 -20.09
N GLN A 71 16.93 7.02 -19.92
CA GLN A 71 18.35 7.33 -20.08
C GLN A 71 18.67 7.77 -21.51
N LYS A 72 18.10 7.09 -22.52
CA LYS A 72 18.24 7.51 -23.92
C LYS A 72 17.61 8.87 -24.21
N LYS A 73 16.50 9.22 -23.57
CA LYS A 73 15.83 10.52 -23.78
C LYS A 73 16.55 11.71 -23.12
N ARG A 74 17.39 11.49 -22.11
CA ARG A 74 18.23 12.54 -21.51
C ARG A 74 19.42 12.91 -22.40
N ASP A 75 19.98 11.95 -23.14
CA ASP A 75 21.03 12.21 -24.13
C ASP A 75 20.48 12.71 -25.49
N HIS A 76 19.23 12.39 -25.82
CA HIS A 76 18.61 12.79 -27.10
C HIS A 76 18.03 14.22 -27.14
N SER A 77 18.46 15.14 -26.27
CA SER A 77 18.28 16.58 -26.53
C SER A 77 19.35 17.14 -27.50
N SER A 78 20.19 16.28 -28.05
CA SER A 78 21.08 16.57 -29.17
C SER A 78 21.08 15.38 -30.13
N VAL A 79 20.84 15.65 -31.42
CA VAL A 79 20.92 14.73 -32.57
C VAL A 79 19.63 13.99 -32.94
N ASP A 80 18.91 14.61 -33.89
CA ASP A 80 18.31 14.05 -35.10
C ASP A 80 17.40 12.79 -35.09
N THR A 81 16.15 13.04 -35.50
CA THR A 81 15.57 12.63 -36.80
C THR A 81 15.46 11.13 -37.16
N ASP A 82 14.22 10.72 -37.45
CA ASP A 82 13.80 9.61 -38.35
C ASP A 82 13.96 8.12 -37.97
N GLU A 83 13.30 7.64 -36.90
CA GLU A 83 12.93 6.20 -36.81
C GLU A 83 11.51 5.93 -36.27
N LEU A 84 10.59 6.86 -36.49
CA LEU A 84 9.17 6.52 -36.54
C LEU A 84 8.91 5.89 -37.92
N ASN A 85 8.66 4.57 -37.98
CA ASN A 85 8.00 3.81 -39.08
C ASN A 85 8.73 2.55 -39.61
N GLN A 86 9.32 1.71 -38.75
CA GLN A 86 9.58 0.31 -39.16
C GLN A 86 8.52 -0.63 -38.60
N SER A 87 7.33 -0.45 -39.16
CA SER A 87 6.20 -1.37 -39.14
C SER A 87 6.66 -2.81 -39.44
N ARG A 88 6.45 -3.70 -38.47
CA ARG A 88 6.71 -5.15 -38.57
C ARG A 88 5.98 -5.75 -39.78
N LYS A 89 6.65 -5.92 -40.91
CA LYS A 89 6.15 -6.78 -42.01
C LYS A 89 6.70 -8.18 -41.77
N ARG A 90 5.83 -9.11 -41.34
CA ARG A 90 6.14 -10.55 -41.35
C ARG A 90 6.19 -11.02 -42.82
N PRO A 91 7.19 -11.80 -43.25
CA PRO A 91 7.19 -12.40 -44.57
C PRO A 91 5.97 -13.33 -44.73
N ARG A 92 5.24 -13.22 -45.84
CA ARG A 92 4.16 -14.15 -46.19
C ARG A 92 4.80 -15.42 -46.75
N VAL A 93 4.56 -16.55 -46.10
CA VAL A 93 4.88 -17.88 -46.64
C VAL A 93 3.76 -18.30 -47.57
N ASP A 94 4.06 -18.41 -48.86
CA ASP A 94 3.17 -18.97 -49.86
C ASP A 94 3.17 -20.50 -49.71
N TYR A 95 2.04 -21.08 -49.32
CA TYR A 95 1.81 -22.52 -49.45
C TYR A 95 1.41 -22.80 -50.90
N SER A 96 2.40 -22.91 -51.78
CA SER A 96 2.22 -23.48 -53.12
C SER A 96 2.44 -25.00 -53.08
N THR A 97 1.35 -25.72 -53.36
CA THR A 97 1.30 -27.07 -53.96
C THR A 97 1.77 -28.22 -53.06
N ILE A 98 0.96 -29.26 -52.84
CA ILE A 98 0.91 -30.58 -53.54
C ILE A 98 -0.01 -31.48 -52.67
N PRO A 99 -0.70 -32.55 -53.15
CA PRO A 99 -0.91 -33.07 -54.51
C PRO A 99 -2.35 -32.96 -55.03
#